data_AF-A0A819NJL6-F1
#
_entry.id   AF-A0A819NJL6-F1
#
_cell.length_a   1.000
_cell.length_b   1.000
_cell.length_c   1.000
_cell.angle_alpha   90.00
_cell.angle_beta   90.00
_cell.angle_gamma   90.00
#
_symmetry.space_group_name_H-M   'P 1'
#
loop_
_entity.id
_entity.type
_entity.pdbx_description
1 polymer ?
#
loop_
_entity_poly.entity_id
_entity_poly.type
_entity_poly.pdbx_seq_one_letter_code
_entity_poly.pdbx_strand_id
1 'polypeptide(L)'
;NKILLEPYEYIRTIPGKQIRPKLIKAFNFWLNIPDDKLNVIGDLIEMLHNASLLIDDIEDNSKLRRGVPVAHNIYGVPLTINAANYIYFLAMEKALTLEHSDVTQIFVEQMLDLHHGQGMEIWWRDNFVSPS
;
A
#
# COMPACT_ATOMS: atom_id res chain seq x y z
N ASN A 1 -5.39 -10.25 -17.92
CA ASN A 1 -5.25 -9.79 -16.53
C ASN A 1 -5.57 -8.32 -16.24
N LYS A 2 -5.77 -7.41 -17.23
CA LYS A 2 -6.07 -5.99 -16.94
C LYS A 2 -7.31 -5.76 -16.06
N ILE A 3 -8.36 -6.58 -16.23
CA ILE A 3 -9.62 -6.46 -15.48
C ILE A 3 -9.43 -6.61 -13.97
N LEU A 4 -8.53 -7.51 -13.54
CA LEU A 4 -8.31 -7.78 -12.11
C LEU A 4 -7.65 -6.60 -11.37
N LEU A 5 -7.00 -5.70 -12.10
CA LEU A 5 -6.23 -4.59 -11.57
C LEU A 5 -6.93 -3.24 -11.77
N GLU A 6 -8.14 -3.20 -12.30
CA GLU A 6 -8.86 -1.94 -12.55
C GLU A 6 -9.00 -1.05 -11.29
N PRO A 7 -9.35 -1.57 -10.09
CA PRO A 7 -9.38 -0.75 -8.89
C PRO A 7 -8.01 -0.13 -8.54
N TYR A 8 -6.94 -0.88 -8.78
CA TYR A 8 -5.57 -0.43 -8.50
C TYR A 8 -5.08 0.60 -9.51
N GLU A 9 -5.32 0.39 -10.80
CA GLU A 9 -4.99 1.38 -11.83
C GLU A 9 -5.81 2.66 -11.64
N TYR A 10 -7.06 2.56 -11.19
CA TYR A 10 -7.88 3.72 -10.85
C TYR A 10 -7.25 4.57 -9.75
N ILE A 11 -6.91 3.99 -8.60
CA ILE A 11 -6.36 4.76 -7.48
C ILE A 11 -5.01 5.40 -7.82
N ARG A 12 -4.20 4.77 -8.69
CA ARG A 12 -2.94 5.34 -9.20
C ARG A 12 -3.13 6.60 -10.01
N THR A 13 -4.29 6.78 -10.66
CA THR A 13 -4.59 8.03 -11.39
C THR A 13 -4.87 9.21 -10.46
N ILE A 14 -5.11 8.96 -9.16
CA ILE A 14 -5.45 10.00 -8.18
C ILE A 14 -4.15 10.62 -7.64
N PRO A 15 -3.85 11.90 -7.94
CA PRO A 15 -2.58 12.51 -7.61
C PRO A 15 -2.33 12.58 -6.11
N GLY A 16 -1.13 12.15 -5.68
CA GLY A 16 -0.71 12.16 -4.28
C GLY A 16 0.26 13.29 -3.93
N LYS A 17 0.56 13.40 -2.63
CA LYS A 17 1.55 14.38 -2.13
C LYS A 17 3.00 14.00 -2.49
N GLN A 18 3.22 12.82 -3.07
CA GLN A 18 4.55 12.28 -3.42
C GLN A 18 5.58 12.37 -2.28
N ILE A 19 5.15 12.14 -1.03
CA ILE A 19 6.03 12.23 0.15
C ILE A 19 7.00 11.03 0.19
N ARG A 20 6.52 9.81 -0.09
CA ARG A 20 7.33 8.59 -0.02
C ARG A 20 8.52 8.58 -1.00
N PRO A 21 8.36 8.91 -2.29
CA PRO A 21 9.51 9.00 -3.20
C PRO A 21 10.54 10.05 -2.77
N LYS A 22 10.10 11.16 -2.16
CA LYS A 22 11.01 12.19 -1.63
C LYS A 22 11.79 11.68 -0.42
N LEU A 23 11.14 10.96 0.50
CA LEU A 23 11.80 10.35 1.65
C LEU A 23 12.84 9.31 1.20
N ILE A 24 12.47 8.41 0.28
CA ILE A 24 13.39 7.40 -0.27
C ILE A 24 14.65 8.06 -0.84
N LYS A 25 14.48 9.12 -1.66
CA LYS A 25 15.61 9.89 -2.20
C LYS A 25 16.43 10.60 -1.12
N ALA A 26 15.78 11.17 -0.11
CA ALA A 26 16.45 11.85 0.99
C ALA A 26 17.31 10.88 1.82
N PHE A 27 16.80 9.68 2.15
CA PHE A 27 17.61 8.66 2.82
C PHE A 27 18.73 8.11 1.93
N ASN A 28 18.50 8.03 0.62
CA ASN A 28 19.53 7.55 -0.29
C ASN A 28 20.76 8.48 -0.38
N PHE A 29 20.63 9.76 0.03
CA PHE A 29 21.78 10.65 0.18
C PHE A 29 22.85 10.07 1.12
N TRP A 30 22.44 9.34 2.16
CA TRP A 30 23.37 8.68 3.08
C TRP A 30 23.63 7.21 2.73
N LEU A 31 22.61 6.48 2.25
CA LEU A 31 22.70 5.04 2.01
C LEU A 31 23.43 4.69 0.70
N ASN A 32 23.47 5.62 -0.27
CA ASN A 32 24.16 5.47 -1.55
C ASN A 32 23.83 4.14 -2.28
N ILE A 33 22.54 3.78 -2.28
CA ILE A 33 22.02 2.60 -2.97
C ILE A 33 21.98 2.87 -4.48
N PRO A 34 22.40 1.90 -5.33
CA PRO A 34 22.25 1.97 -6.78
C PRO A 34 20.83 2.29 -7.25
N ASP A 35 20.71 3.10 -8.31
CA ASP A 35 19.41 3.59 -8.81
C ASP A 35 18.46 2.46 -9.25
N ASP A 36 18.97 1.36 -9.79
CA ASP A 36 18.18 0.19 -10.17
C ASP A 36 17.48 -0.42 -8.95
N LYS A 37 18.19 -0.61 -7.84
CA LYS A 37 17.62 -1.10 -6.59
C LYS A 37 16.69 -0.06 -5.95
N LEU A 38 17.05 1.22 -5.99
CA LEU A 38 16.24 2.30 -5.45
C LEU A 38 14.90 2.42 -6.17
N ASN A 39 14.88 2.22 -7.49
CA ASN A 39 13.65 2.22 -8.28
C ASN A 39 12.75 1.03 -7.92
N VAL A 40 13.32 -0.17 -7.73
CA VAL A 40 12.56 -1.34 -7.27
C VAL A 40 11.93 -1.08 -5.89
N ILE A 41 12.69 -0.50 -4.96
CA ILE A 41 12.18 -0.12 -3.62
C ILE A 41 11.08 0.94 -3.75
N GLY A 42 11.28 1.96 -4.59
CA GLY A 42 10.30 3.01 -4.84
C GLY A 42 8.97 2.47 -5.36
N ASP A 43 9.03 1.65 -6.40
CA ASP A 43 7.86 0.95 -6.97
C ASP A 43 7.14 0.12 -5.92
N LEU A 44 7.88 -0.70 -5.16
CA LEU A 44 7.33 -1.57 -4.12
C LEU A 44 6.57 -0.77 -3.06
N ILE A 45 7.15 0.32 -2.58
CA ILE A 45 6.53 1.18 -1.57
C ILE A 45 5.28 1.88 -2.11
N GLU A 46 5.28 2.27 -3.39
CA GLU A 46 4.10 2.85 -4.05
C GLU A 46 2.98 1.80 -4.23
N MET A 47 3.34 0.58 -4.62
CA MET A 47 2.40 -0.54 -4.73
C MET A 47 1.70 -0.84 -3.41
N LEU A 48 2.49 -1.04 -2.34
CA LEU A 48 1.96 -1.30 -1.00
C LEU A 48 1.09 -0.15 -0.49
N HIS A 49 1.53 1.10 -0.71
CA HIS A 49 0.76 2.26 -0.29
C HIS A 49 -0.61 2.33 -0.99
N ASN A 50 -0.65 2.18 -2.31
CA ASN A 50 -1.91 2.27 -3.05
C ASN A 50 -2.83 1.09 -2.75
N ALA A 51 -2.28 -0.12 -2.58
CA ALA A 51 -3.06 -1.28 -2.15
C ALA A 51 -3.66 -1.08 -0.75
N SER A 52 -2.90 -0.54 0.20
CA SER A 52 -3.41 -0.28 1.55
C SER A 52 -4.51 0.77 1.54
N LEU A 53 -4.41 1.81 0.71
CA LEU A 53 -5.47 2.82 0.57
C LEU A 53 -6.80 2.25 0.04
N LEU A 54 -6.74 1.23 -0.82
CA LEU A 54 -7.96 0.57 -1.32
C LEU A 54 -8.69 -0.19 -0.21
N ILE A 55 -7.93 -0.87 0.66
CA ILE A 55 -8.47 -1.61 1.80
C ILE A 55 -8.99 -0.63 2.86
N ASP A 56 -8.19 0.36 3.22
CA ASP A 56 -8.51 1.47 4.14
C ASP A 56 -9.82 2.18 3.75
N ASP A 57 -9.99 2.52 2.47
CA ASP A 57 -11.24 3.12 1.99
C ASP A 57 -12.47 2.26 2.30
N ILE A 58 -12.34 0.94 2.21
CA ILE A 58 -13.42 -0.02 2.49
C ILE A 58 -13.65 -0.14 4.00
N GLU A 59 -12.58 -0.34 4.77
CA GLU A 59 -12.61 -0.50 6.22
C GLU A 59 -13.21 0.72 6.93
N ASP A 60 -13.00 1.92 6.37
CA ASP A 60 -13.56 3.18 6.86
C ASP A 60 -14.91 3.54 6.25
N ASN A 61 -15.43 2.72 5.33
CA ASN A 61 -16.66 3.00 4.56
C ASN A 61 -16.62 4.39 3.88
N SER A 62 -15.43 4.80 3.44
CA SER A 62 -15.17 6.09 2.82
C SER A 62 -16.01 6.27 1.56
N LYS A 63 -16.37 7.52 1.24
CA LYS A 63 -17.12 7.86 0.00
C LYS A 63 -16.25 8.49 -1.06
N LEU A 64 -15.27 9.28 -0.63
CA LEU A 64 -14.38 10.04 -1.50
C LEU A 64 -12.93 9.90 -1.05
N ARG A 65 -12.02 9.85 -2.01
CA ARG A 65 -10.57 10.00 -1.80
C ARG A 65 -10.07 11.15 -2.65
N ARG A 66 -9.56 12.20 -1.99
CA ARG A 66 -9.07 13.44 -2.65
C ARG A 66 -10.11 14.07 -3.60
N GLY A 67 -11.38 14.05 -3.20
CA GLY A 67 -12.48 14.68 -3.92
C GLY A 67 -13.08 13.85 -5.06
N VAL A 68 -12.58 12.63 -5.31
CA VAL A 68 -13.17 11.69 -6.30
C VAL A 68 -13.71 10.44 -5.62
N PRO A 69 -14.66 9.69 -6.23
CA PRO A 69 -15.19 8.47 -5.64
C PRO A 69 -14.12 7.43 -5.33
N VAL A 70 -14.26 6.72 -4.21
CA VAL A 70 -13.36 5.61 -3.86
C VAL A 70 -13.57 4.41 -4.80
N ALA A 71 -12.52 3.61 -5.00
CA ALA A 71 -12.53 2.51 -5.97
C ALA A 71 -13.67 1.50 -5.74
N HIS A 72 -13.98 1.18 -4.48
CA HIS A 72 -15.04 0.22 -4.15
C HIS A 72 -16.45 0.72 -4.48
N ASN A 73 -16.65 2.03 -4.65
CA ASN A 73 -17.91 2.59 -5.14
C ASN A 73 -18.05 2.48 -6.67
N ILE A 74 -16.95 2.29 -7.40
CA ILE A 74 -16.93 2.18 -8.87
C ILE A 74 -16.92 0.70 -9.28
N TYR A 75 -16.03 -0.10 -8.68
CA TYR A 75 -15.74 -1.47 -9.07
C TYR A 75 -16.35 -2.51 -8.11
N GLY A 76 -16.96 -2.06 -7.02
CA GLY A 76 -17.50 -2.92 -5.97
C GLY A 76 -16.46 -3.36 -4.95
N VAL A 77 -16.94 -3.63 -3.74
CA VAL A 77 -16.11 -4.11 -2.60
C VAL A 77 -15.35 -5.40 -2.94
N PRO A 78 -15.97 -6.47 -3.48
CA PRO A 78 -15.27 -7.75 -3.67
C PRO A 78 -14.07 -7.65 -4.62
N LEU A 79 -14.24 -6.96 -5.75
CA LEU A 79 -13.16 -6.79 -6.72
C LEU A 79 -12.05 -5.89 -6.19
N THR A 80 -12.39 -4.85 -5.43
CA THR A 80 -11.42 -3.93 -4.84
C THR A 80 -10.54 -4.64 -3.79
N ILE A 81 -11.14 -5.45 -2.91
CA ILE A 81 -10.39 -6.28 -1.95
C ILE A 81 -9.46 -7.25 -2.69
N ASN A 82 -9.99 -7.95 -3.70
CA ASN A 82 -9.18 -8.91 -4.46
C ASN A 82 -7.99 -8.22 -5.15
N ALA A 83 -8.22 -7.07 -5.79
CA ALA A 83 -7.17 -6.31 -6.46
C ALA A 83 -6.08 -5.86 -5.49
N ALA A 84 -6.46 -5.29 -4.34
CA ALA A 84 -5.51 -4.83 -3.33
C ALA A 84 -4.65 -5.97 -2.76
N ASN A 85 -5.28 -7.09 -2.39
CA ASN A 85 -4.55 -8.26 -1.87
C ASN A 85 -3.64 -8.87 -2.92
N TYR A 86 -4.06 -8.90 -4.18
CA TYR A 86 -3.21 -9.37 -5.28
C TYR A 86 -1.97 -8.47 -5.46
N ILE A 87 -2.13 -7.15 -5.31
CA ILE A 87 -0.99 -6.21 -5.36
C ILE A 87 -0.02 -6.42 -4.20
N TYR A 88 -0.47 -6.79 -3.00
CA TYR A 88 0.46 -7.13 -1.91
C TYR A 88 1.40 -8.28 -2.31
N PHE A 89 0.87 -9.32 -2.96
CA PHE A 89 1.70 -10.44 -3.43
C PHE A 89 2.58 -10.07 -4.64
N LEU A 90 2.09 -9.23 -5.55
CA LEU A 90 2.94 -8.71 -6.63
C LEU A 90 4.07 -7.80 -6.10
N ALA A 91 3.81 -7.05 -5.03
CA ALA A 91 4.84 -6.27 -4.36
C ALA A 91 5.89 -7.18 -3.72
N MET A 92 5.48 -8.30 -3.12
CA MET A 92 6.41 -9.31 -2.60
C MET A 92 7.23 -9.97 -3.73
N GLU A 93 6.59 -10.35 -4.84
CA GLU A 93 7.28 -10.89 -6.02
C GLU A 93 8.36 -9.91 -6.52
N LYS A 94 8.01 -8.62 -6.63
CA LYS A 94 8.96 -7.55 -6.98
C LYS A 94 10.05 -7.37 -5.92
N ALA A 95 9.74 -7.52 -4.63
CA ALA A 95 10.72 -7.42 -3.55
C ALA A 95 11.82 -8.46 -3.72
N LEU A 96 11.43 -9.70 -4.04
CA LEU A 96 12.35 -10.83 -4.18
C LEU A 96 13.40 -10.62 -5.28
N THR A 97 13.15 -9.75 -6.27
CA THR A 97 14.14 -9.41 -7.30
C THR A 97 15.31 -8.56 -6.79
N LEU A 98 15.26 -8.06 -5.54
CA LEU A 98 16.40 -7.39 -4.90
C LEU A 98 17.52 -8.37 -4.51
N GLU A 99 17.25 -9.68 -4.52
CA GLU A 99 18.20 -10.76 -4.26
C GLU A 99 18.98 -10.59 -2.94
N HIS A 100 18.31 -10.08 -1.91
CA HIS A 100 18.89 -9.87 -0.58
C HIS A 100 18.18 -10.76 0.44
N SER A 101 18.95 -11.46 1.29
CA SER A 101 18.44 -12.47 2.24
C SER A 101 17.32 -11.95 3.13
N ASP A 102 17.45 -10.70 3.56
CA ASP A 102 16.59 -10.13 4.59
C ASP A 102 15.27 -9.56 4.03
N VAL A 103 15.12 -9.47 2.70
CA VAL A 103 13.95 -8.83 2.07
C VAL A 103 12.64 -9.50 2.49
N THR A 104 12.61 -10.84 2.50
CA THR A 104 11.42 -11.59 2.91
C THR A 104 11.06 -11.29 4.36
N GLN A 105 12.06 -11.29 5.25
CA GLN A 105 11.84 -11.04 6.67
C GLN A 105 11.33 -9.61 6.88
N ILE A 106 12.01 -8.61 6.32
CA ILE A 106 11.61 -7.20 6.43
C ILE A 106 10.20 -7.00 5.87
N PHE A 107 9.90 -7.55 4.69
CA PHE A 107 8.58 -7.41 4.08
C PHE A 107 7.48 -7.98 4.98
N VAL A 108 7.68 -9.19 5.51
CA VAL A 108 6.71 -9.85 6.40
C VAL A 108 6.52 -9.06 7.70
N GLU A 109 7.61 -8.66 8.35
CA GLU A 109 7.57 -7.86 9.58
C GLU A 109 6.79 -6.56 9.36
N GLN A 110 7.12 -5.80 8.30
CA GLN A 110 6.45 -4.53 8.03
C GLN A 110 4.98 -4.70 7.65
N MET A 111 4.62 -5.78 6.94
CA MET A 111 3.22 -6.06 6.63
C MET A 111 2.43 -6.49 7.87
N LEU A 112 3.04 -7.25 8.79
CA LEU A 112 2.42 -7.60 10.07
C LEU A 112 2.21 -6.36 10.95
N ASP A 113 3.21 -5.49 11.06
CA ASP A 113 3.12 -4.24 11.82
C ASP A 113 2.01 -3.32 11.26
N LEU A 114 1.90 -3.22 9.93
CA LEU A 114 0.84 -2.46 9.27
C LEU A 114 -0.55 -2.99 9.65
N HIS A 115 -0.77 -4.30 9.56
CA HIS A 115 -2.06 -4.91 9.90
C HIS A 115 -2.35 -4.88 11.39
N HIS A 116 -1.33 -4.99 12.24
CA HIS A 116 -1.47 -4.84 13.67
C HIS A 116 -1.94 -3.42 14.02
N GLY A 117 -1.29 -2.39 13.47
CA GLY A 117 -1.69 -1.00 13.66
C GLY A 117 -3.12 -0.73 13.20
N GLN A 118 -3.46 -1.16 11.98
CA GLN A 118 -4.81 -1.01 11.43
C GLN A 118 -5.86 -1.77 12.25
N GLY A 119 -5.56 -3.00 12.65
CA GLY A 119 -6.48 -3.81 13.46
C GLY A 119 -6.77 -3.19 14.82
N MET A 120 -5.76 -2.59 15.46
CA MET A 120 -5.94 -1.86 16.72
C MET A 120 -6.80 -0.62 16.54
N GLU A 121 -6.60 0.14 15.46
CA GLU A 121 -7.43 1.30 15.11
C GLU A 121 -8.90 0.92 14.94
N ILE A 122 -9.18 -0.10 14.10
CA ILE A 122 -10.52 -0.62 13.87
C ILE A 122 -11.16 -1.08 15.19
N TRP A 123 -10.40 -1.80 16.02
CA TRP A 123 -10.91 -2.28 17.30
C TRP A 123 -11.29 -1.12 18.24
N TRP A 124 -10.43 -0.10 18.37
CA TRP A 124 -10.73 1.08 19.18
C TRP A 124 -11.97 1.82 18.68
N ARG A 125 -12.05 2.02 17.36
CA ARG A 125 -13.17 2.68 16.68
C ARG A 125 -14.49 1.94 16.95
N ASP A 126 -14.51 0.62 16.75
CA ASP A 126 -15.74 -0.18 16.82
C ASP A 126 -16.18 -0.47 18.27
N ASN A 127 -15.26 -0.39 19.24
CA ASN A 127 -15.54 -0.60 20.67
C ASN A 127 -15.62 0.70 21.49
N PHE A 128 -15.48 1.87 20.87
CA PHE A 128 -15.53 3.19 21.54
C PHE A 128 -14.48 3.34 22.66
N VAL A 129 -13.29 2.78 22.46
CA VAL A 129 -12.17 2.83 23.42
C VAL A 129 -11.13 3.84 22.96
N SER A 130 -10.69 4.73 23.85
CA SER A 130 -9.60 5.67 23.53
C SER A 130 -8.24 4.95 23.58
N PRO A 131 -7.33 5.22 22.64
CA PRO A 131 -5.97 4.69 22.70
C PRO A 131 -5.27 5.12 24.00
N SER A 132 -4.59 4.18 24.65
CA SER A 132 -3.80 4.40 25.88
C SER A 132 -2.36 4.79 25.56
#